data_AF-A0A371J560-F1
#
_entry.id   AF-A0A371J560-F1
#
_cell.length_a   1.000
_cell.length_b   1.000
_cell.length_c   1.000
_cell.angle_alpha   90.00
_cell.angle_beta   90.00
_cell.angle_gamma   90.00
#
_symmetry.space_group_name_H-M   'P 1'
#
loop_
_entity.id
_entity.type
_entity.pdbx_description
1 polymer ?
#
loop_
_entity_poly.entity_id
_entity_poly.type
_entity_poly.pdbx_seq_one_letter_code
_entity_poly.pdbx_strand_id
1 'polypeptide(L)'
;MGCCNSGKGCCKSQNNTISQEEYDTLKSYLQSEIKDFNLINYTNSENEVCVGAEVEFEDYVLEIDEIDKENCALDNIIDIIIKNHMI
;
A
#
# COMPACT_ATOMS: atom_id res chain seq x y z
N MET A 1 -42.17 -15.56 -14.74
CA MET A 1 -40.70 -15.41 -14.87
C MET A 1 -40.43 -13.93 -15.16
N GLY A 2 -40.11 -13.08 -14.19
CA GLY A 2 -38.85 -13.09 -13.44
C GLY A 2 -37.98 -11.92 -13.93
N CYS A 3 -38.54 -10.71 -14.00
CA CYS A 3 -37.78 -9.50 -14.28
C CYS A 3 -37.12 -9.06 -12.98
N CYS A 4 -35.79 -9.06 -12.94
CA CYS A 4 -35.01 -8.68 -11.78
C CYS A 4 -35.31 -7.22 -11.39
N ASN A 5 -35.71 -7.10 -10.14
CA ASN A 5 -36.14 -5.89 -9.46
C ASN A 5 -34.91 -5.10 -8.96
N SER A 6 -35.10 -3.80 -8.74
CA SER A 6 -34.31 -2.91 -7.88
C SER A 6 -33.15 -2.15 -8.53
N GLY A 7 -33.35 -0.84 -8.67
CA GLY A 7 -32.31 0.13 -8.97
C GLY A 7 -31.27 0.26 -7.86
N LYS A 8 -30.01 0.22 -8.28
CA LYS A 8 -28.80 0.87 -7.74
C LYS A 8 -27.82 0.78 -8.92
N GLY A 9 -27.43 1.87 -9.58
CA GLY A 9 -26.58 2.90 -9.01
C GLY A 9 -25.13 2.44 -9.09
N CYS A 10 -24.32 3.14 -9.89
CA CYS A 10 -22.86 3.09 -10.03
C CYS A 10 -22.30 1.96 -10.91
N CYS A 11 -21.85 2.24 -12.14
CA CYS A 11 -20.65 2.98 -12.56
C CYS A 11 -19.33 2.20 -12.38
N LYS A 12 -18.70 1.96 -13.54
CA LYS A 12 -17.30 2.25 -13.87
C LYS A 12 -16.19 1.34 -13.32
N SER A 13 -15.30 1.04 -14.28
CA SER A 13 -13.93 0.54 -14.16
C SER A 13 -13.76 -0.93 -13.82
N GLN A 14 -13.17 -1.64 -14.79
CA GLN A 14 -12.18 -2.69 -14.55
C GLN A 14 -11.02 -2.09 -13.76
N ASN A 15 -11.23 -1.78 -12.47
CA ASN A 15 -10.14 -1.55 -11.54
C ASN A 15 -9.82 -2.93 -10.96
N ASN A 16 -8.58 -3.35 -11.14
CA ASN A 16 -7.99 -4.54 -10.55
C ASN A 16 -7.98 -4.37 -9.01
N THR A 17 -9.17 -4.47 -8.42
CA THR A 17 -9.41 -4.16 -7.00
C THR A 17 -9.25 -5.47 -6.28
N ILE A 18 -8.21 -5.59 -5.46
CA ILE A 18 -8.01 -6.81 -4.69
C ILE A 18 -9.20 -7.03 -3.78
N SER A 19 -9.57 -8.29 -3.63
CA SER A 19 -10.61 -8.63 -2.66
C SER A 19 -10.09 -8.32 -1.26
N GLN A 20 -10.98 -7.94 -0.34
CA GLN A 20 -10.60 -7.69 1.06
C GLN A 20 -9.83 -8.87 1.66
N GLU A 21 -10.20 -10.11 1.30
CA GLU A 21 -9.50 -11.31 1.76
C GLU A 21 -8.05 -11.39 1.26
N GLU A 22 -7.77 -10.98 0.02
CA GLU A 22 -6.42 -10.95 -0.52
C GLU A 22 -5.59 -9.84 0.13
N TYR A 23 -6.20 -8.66 0.34
CA TYR A 23 -5.55 -7.56 1.07
C TYR A 23 -5.14 -8.01 2.47
N ASP A 24 -6.06 -8.61 3.22
CA ASP A 24 -5.81 -9.02 4.60
C ASP A 24 -4.73 -10.11 4.69
N THR A 25 -4.74 -11.05 3.73
CA THR A 25 -3.72 -12.09 3.61
C THR A 25 -2.34 -11.49 3.33
N LEU A 26 -2.23 -10.59 2.34
CA LEU A 26 -0.97 -9.92 1.98
C LEU A 26 -0.47 -9.05 3.13
N LYS A 27 -1.38 -8.33 3.78
CA LYS A 27 -1.05 -7.50 4.94
C LYS A 27 -0.49 -8.32 6.09
N SER A 28 -1.14 -9.44 6.42
CA SER A 28 -0.67 -10.36 7.46
C SER A 28 0.68 -10.97 7.11
N TYR A 29 0.88 -11.36 5.84
CA TYR A 29 2.16 -11.86 5.34
C TYR A 29 3.27 -10.80 5.49
N LEU A 30 3.04 -9.59 4.97
CA LEU A 30 4.01 -8.49 5.06
C LEU A 30 4.29 -8.12 6.52
N GLN A 31 3.27 -8.06 7.38
CA GLN A 31 3.49 -7.81 8.82
C GLN A 31 4.38 -8.86 9.48
N SER A 32 4.31 -10.11 9.03
CA SER A 32 5.15 -11.19 9.57
C SER A 32 6.56 -11.20 8.98
N GLU A 33 6.73 -10.78 7.73
CA GLU A 33 8.01 -10.79 7.03
C GLU A 33 8.86 -9.55 7.32
N ILE A 34 8.22 -8.42 7.60
CA ILE A 34 8.92 -7.18 7.95
C ILE A 34 9.61 -7.38 9.30
N LYS A 35 10.94 -7.39 9.28
CA LYS A 35 11.78 -7.48 10.46
C LYS A 35 11.94 -6.14 11.15
N ASP A 36 12.18 -5.10 10.34
CA ASP A 36 12.40 -3.75 10.83
C ASP A 36 11.91 -2.74 9.79
N PHE A 37 11.61 -1.52 10.24
CA PHE A 37 11.29 -0.42 9.34
C PHE A 37 11.89 0.86 9.89
N ASN A 38 12.56 1.62 9.01
CA ASN A 38 13.14 2.90 9.35
C ASN A 38 12.64 3.98 8.41
N LEU A 39 12.44 5.17 8.98
CA LEU A 39 12.08 6.36 8.22
C LEU A 39 13.35 7.13 7.87
N ILE A 40 13.54 7.36 6.58
CA ILE A 40 14.65 8.14 6.06
C ILE A 40 14.14 9.46 5.50
N ASN A 41 14.94 10.51 5.67
CA ASN A 41 14.69 11.78 5.00
C ASN A 41 15.69 11.90 3.86
N TYR A 42 15.20 12.17 2.66
CA TYR A 42 16.04 12.39 1.50
C TYR A 42 15.68 13.73 0.85
N THR A 43 16.59 14.24 0.03
CA THR A 43 16.34 15.45 -0.76
C THR A 43 16.11 15.02 -2.19
N ASN A 44 14.94 15.37 -2.74
CA ASN A 44 14.60 15.01 -4.12
C ASN A 44 15.36 15.89 -5.14
N SER A 45 15.15 15.63 -6.42
CA SER A 45 15.74 16.38 -7.53
C SER A 45 15.31 17.86 -7.59
N GLU A 46 14.21 18.23 -6.92
CA GLU A 46 13.69 19.59 -6.80
C GLU A 46 14.23 20.32 -5.55
N ASN A 47 15.19 19.71 -4.86
CA ASN A 47 15.81 20.24 -3.66
C ASN A 47 14.85 20.36 -2.46
N GLU A 48 13.75 19.59 -2.48
CA GLU A 48 12.77 19.50 -1.41
C GLU A 48 13.07 18.32 -0.48
N VAL A 49 12.74 18.48 0.81
CA VAL A 49 12.92 17.42 1.81
C VAL A 49 11.72 16.50 1.76
N CYS A 50 11.96 15.28 1.28
CA CYS A 50 10.99 14.19 1.25
C CYS A 50 11.28 13.20 2.39
N VAL A 51 10.26 12.43 2.74
CA VAL A 51 10.38 11.32 3.69
C VAL A 51 10.18 10.03 2.90
N GLY A 52 11.05 9.06 3.14
CA GLY A 52 11.02 7.69 2.63
C GLY A 52 11.00 6.68 3.77
N ALA A 53 10.64 5.44 3.49
CA ALA A 53 10.79 4.33 4.41
C ALA A 53 11.70 3.27 3.82
N GLU A 54 12.61 2.74 4.63
CA GLU A 54 13.32 1.50 4.38
C GLU A 54 12.63 0.41 5.18
N VAL A 55 12.15 -0.62 4.49
CA VAL A 55 11.49 -1.76 5.10
C VAL A 55 12.38 -2.98 4.91
N GLU A 56 12.88 -3.52 6.02
CA GLU A 56 13.75 -4.69 6.01
C GLU A 56 12.89 -5.97 6.09
N PHE A 57 12.98 -6.80 5.06
CA PHE A 57 12.40 -8.14 5.01
C PHE A 57 13.48 -9.19 5.25
N GLU A 58 13.08 -10.46 5.42
CA GLU A 58 14.04 -11.55 5.61
C GLU A 58 15.03 -11.71 4.44
N ASP A 59 14.55 -11.54 3.21
CA ASP A 59 15.29 -11.80 1.98
C ASP A 59 15.78 -10.53 1.27
N TYR A 60 15.17 -9.37 1.51
CA TYR A 60 15.47 -8.12 0.81
C TYR A 60 15.10 -6.88 1.62
N VAL A 61 15.56 -5.70 1.18
CA VAL A 61 15.14 -4.40 1.72
C VAL A 61 14.32 -3.70 0.64
N LEU A 62 13.17 -3.15 1.01
CA LEU A 62 12.32 -2.35 0.14
C LEU A 62 12.42 -0.87 0.54
N GLU A 63 12.84 -0.05 -0.40
CA GLU A 63 12.86 1.40 -0.26
C GLU A 63 11.56 1.96 -0.83
N ILE A 64 10.86 2.77 -0.03
CA ILE A 64 9.60 3.42 -0.39
C ILE A 64 9.85 4.92 -0.35
N ASP A 65 9.77 5.53 -1.51
CA ASP A 65 9.82 6.96 -1.70
C ASP A 65 8.45 7.61 -1.45
N GLU A 66 8.44 8.90 -1.13
CA GLU A 66 7.22 9.70 -0.98
C GLU A 66 6.19 9.15 0.04
N ILE A 67 6.64 8.87 1.26
CA ILE A 67 5.72 8.54 2.35
C ILE A 67 5.22 9.78 3.07
N ASP A 68 3.96 9.68 3.50
CA ASP A 68 3.29 10.73 4.25
C ASP A 68 3.90 10.83 5.66
N LYS A 69 4.65 11.92 5.90
CA LYS A 69 5.38 12.17 7.17
C LYS A 69 4.47 12.14 8.40
N GLU A 70 3.19 12.42 8.23
CA GLU A 70 2.23 12.46 9.33
C GLU A 70 1.69 11.07 9.68
N ASN A 71 1.84 10.09 8.80
CA ASN A 71 1.24 8.77 8.97
C ASN A 71 2.20 7.63 8.57
N CYS A 72 3.33 7.58 9.28
CA CYS A 72 4.42 6.62 9.09
C CYS A 72 4.23 5.29 9.87
N ALA A 73 2.99 4.91 10.17
CA ALA A 73 2.74 3.63 10.83
C ALA A 73 3.07 2.47 9.88
N LEU A 74 3.57 1.36 10.41
CA LEU A 74 3.82 0.13 9.65
C LEU A 74 2.60 -0.29 8.82
N ASP A 75 1.40 -0.13 9.38
CA ASP A 75 0.13 -0.44 8.71
C ASP A 75 -0.07 0.36 7.41
N ASN A 76 0.29 1.65 7.44
CA ASN A 76 0.23 2.55 6.30
C ASN A 76 1.31 2.22 5.26
N ILE A 77 2.51 1.89 5.72
CA ILE A 77 3.60 1.45 4.84
C ILE A 77 3.18 0.21 4.06
N ILE A 78 2.63 -0.79 4.75
CA ILE A 78 2.12 -2.01 4.12
C ILE A 78 1.01 -1.71 3.13
N ASP A 79 0.10 -0.79 3.46
CA ASP A 79 -0.95 -0.35 2.54
C ASP A 79 -0.37 0.29 1.27
N ILE A 80 0.68 1.12 1.40
CA ILE A 80 1.39 1.75 0.28
C ILE A 80 2.09 0.68 -0.58
N ILE A 81 2.74 -0.32 0.03
CA ILE A 81 3.40 -1.43 -0.69
C ILE A 81 2.37 -2.20 -1.51
N ILE A 82 1.27 -2.61 -0.88
CA ILE A 82 0.19 -3.36 -1.54
C ILE A 82 -0.42 -2.51 -2.66
N LYS A 83 -0.56 -1.20 -2.50
CA LYS A 83 -1.10 -0.31 -3.54
C LYS A 83 -0.13 -0.05 -4.69
N ASN A 84 1.16 0.14 -4.43
CA ASN A 84 2.17 0.43 -5.45
C ASN A 84 2.52 -0.79 -6.30
N HIS A 85 2.56 -1.99 -5.69
CA HIS A 85 2.95 -3.22 -6.39
C HIS A 85 1.84 -3.80 -7.31
N MET A 86 0.71 -3.09 -7.47
CA MET A 86 -0.47 -3.57 -8.19
C MET A 86 -0.88 -2.71 -9.40
N ILE A 87 -0.02 -1.77 -9.81
CA ILE A 87 -0.21 -0.91 -11.00
C ILE A 87 0.69 -1.39 -12.14
#